data_AF-A0A967FLA2-F1
#
_entry.id   AF-A0A967FLA2-F1
#
_cell.length_a   1.000
_cell.length_b   1.000
_cell.length_c   1.000
_cell.angle_alpha   90.00
_cell.angle_beta   90.00
_cell.angle_gamma   90.00
#
_symmetry.space_group_name_H-M   'P 1'
#
loop_
_entity.id
_entity.type
_entity.pdbx_description
1 polymer ?
#
loop_
_entity_poly.entity_id
_entity_poly.type
_entity_poly.pdbx_seq_one_letter_code
_entity_poly.pdbx_strand_id
1 'polypeptide(L)'
;MENSGSGIFRFLKIQSDDPRVIRQSRLVQVLVGLIILGALRGILISLSDMTTGELSALDILVFSGQIGALLIFTGLTLYLLHRGRFLIALNLCFIILNLILYSLLISTEGAGPFHLLMLVSVFSIAALQSIRISAIYLVVIMAAVSYFYVFIQPNDVESAISFIQVSLLLTAPSWFFANDLRRSRDRAQELAQTLETTVNNLDKRANQLEQIAEVGR
;
A
#
# COMPACT_ATOMS: atom_id res chain seq x y z
N MET A 1 29.29 27.13 -0.40
CA MET A 1 28.94 26.75 0.98
C MET A 1 27.69 25.88 0.92
N GLU A 2 27.88 24.57 0.76
CA GLU A 2 26.80 23.58 0.84
C GLU A 2 26.37 23.48 2.30
N ASN A 3 25.19 23.99 2.61
CA ASN A 3 24.57 23.77 3.90
C ASN A 3 24.30 22.26 4.02
N SER A 4 25.06 21.62 4.91
CA SER A 4 24.84 20.28 5.43
C SER A 4 23.48 20.24 6.12
N GLY A 5 22.41 20.14 5.32
CA GLY A 5 21.08 19.86 5.81
C GLY A 5 21.14 18.53 6.55
N SER A 6 20.79 18.56 7.83
CA SER A 6 20.89 17.43 8.76
C SER A 6 20.45 16.12 8.10
N GLY A 7 21.15 15.01 8.38
CA GLY A 7 21.04 13.75 7.64
C GLY A 7 19.62 13.24 7.38
N ILE A 8 18.64 13.65 8.19
CA ILE A 8 17.21 13.36 8.03
C ILE A 8 16.60 14.05 6.78
N PHE A 9 16.96 15.29 6.48
CA PHE A 9 16.49 15.99 5.27
C PHE A 9 17.03 15.35 3.98
N ARG A 10 18.16 14.66 4.06
CA ARG A 10 18.72 13.90 2.93
C ARG A 10 17.85 12.69 2.57
N PHE A 11 17.21 12.04 3.56
CA PHE A 11 16.26 10.94 3.34
C PHE A 11 14.89 11.41 2.85
N LEU A 12 14.51 12.66 3.14
CA LEU A 12 13.30 13.27 2.61
C LEU A 12 13.43 13.68 1.13
N LYS A 13 14.67 13.82 0.63
CA LYS A 13 14.93 14.13 -0.77
C LYS A 13 14.72 12.88 -1.62
N ILE A 14 13.72 12.93 -2.51
CA ILE A 14 13.41 11.86 -3.45
C ILE A 14 14.43 11.89 -4.60
N GLN A 15 15.17 10.80 -4.84
CA GLN A 15 16.05 10.68 -6.00
C GLN A 15 15.24 10.22 -7.22
N SER A 16 14.63 11.16 -7.93
CA SER A 16 13.97 10.89 -9.21
C SER A 16 13.96 12.14 -10.06
N ASP A 17 14.25 11.99 -11.35
CA ASP A 17 14.20 13.09 -12.32
C ASP A 17 12.78 13.31 -12.88
N ASP A 18 11.83 12.40 -12.59
CA ASP A 18 10.44 12.51 -13.04
C ASP A 18 9.60 13.35 -12.05
N PRO A 19 9.06 14.51 -12.48
CA PRO A 19 8.22 15.36 -11.63
C PRO A 19 6.93 14.67 -11.15
N ARG A 20 6.42 13.67 -11.87
CA ARG A 20 5.24 12.89 -11.44
C ARG A 20 5.57 12.01 -10.25
N VAL A 21 6.71 11.32 -10.28
CA VAL A 21 7.18 10.46 -9.18
C VAL A 21 7.47 11.29 -7.93
N ILE A 22 8.05 12.48 -8.09
CA ILE A 22 8.28 13.40 -6.95
C ILE A 22 6.95 13.81 -6.32
N ARG A 23 5.95 14.20 -7.11
CA ARG A 23 4.64 14.64 -6.60
C ARG A 23 3.92 13.52 -5.86
N GLN A 24 3.90 12.32 -6.43
CA GLN A 24 3.28 11.15 -5.81
C GLN A 24 4.02 10.73 -4.54
N SER A 25 5.35 10.76 -4.53
CA SER A 25 6.16 10.42 -3.36
C SER A 25 5.96 11.41 -2.21
N ARG A 26 5.74 12.70 -2.49
CA ARG A 26 5.37 13.69 -1.45
C ARG A 26 4.03 13.38 -0.80
N LEU A 27 3.03 12.92 -1.58
CA LEU A 27 1.74 12.51 -1.00
C LEU A 27 1.92 11.31 -0.06
N VAL A 28 2.77 10.35 -0.42
CA VAL A 28 3.10 9.22 0.48
C VAL A 28 3.83 9.71 1.73
N GLN A 29 4.74 10.68 1.64
CA GLN A 29 5.39 11.28 2.81
C GLN A 29 4.38 11.93 3.77
N VAL A 30 3.37 12.65 3.23
CA VAL A 30 2.28 13.23 4.04
C VAL A 30 1.48 12.12 4.73
N LEU A 31 1.16 11.04 4.00
CA LEU A 31 0.45 9.88 4.56
C LEU A 31 1.25 9.23 5.70
N VAL A 32 2.55 9.02 5.50
CA VAL A 32 3.46 8.52 6.55
C VAL A 32 3.44 9.44 7.77
N GLY A 33 3.50 10.76 7.56
CA GLY A 33 3.41 11.74 8.64
C GLY A 33 2.11 11.63 9.44
N LEU A 34 0.97 11.44 8.78
CA LEU A 34 -0.32 11.22 9.44
C LEU A 34 -0.35 9.92 10.25
N ILE A 35 0.21 8.83 9.71
CA ILE A 35 0.32 7.55 10.42
C ILE A 35 1.20 7.71 11.67
N ILE A 36 2.33 8.42 11.56
CA ILE A 36 3.22 8.70 12.70
C ILE A 36 2.49 9.50 13.77
N LEU A 37 1.73 10.53 13.40
CA LEU A 37 0.95 11.32 14.37
C LEU A 37 -0.09 10.45 15.09
N GLY A 38 -0.77 9.56 14.37
CA GLY A 38 -1.70 8.60 14.97
C GLY A 38 -1.01 7.62 15.92
N ALA A 39 0.13 7.06 15.52
CA ALA A 39 0.93 6.17 16.36
C ALA A 39 1.49 6.87 17.60
N LEU A 40 1.89 8.14 17.48
CA LEU A 40 2.37 8.96 18.60
C LEU A 40 1.30 9.09 19.68
N ARG A 41 0.03 9.25 19.30
CA ARG A 41 -1.09 9.25 20.24
C ARG A 41 -1.17 7.93 21.01
N GLY A 42 -1.02 6.79 20.33
CA GLY A 42 -1.02 5.47 20.98
C GLY A 42 0.11 5.33 21.99
N ILE A 43 1.33 5.74 21.61
CA ILE A 43 2.51 5.77 22.50
C ILE A 43 2.26 6.65 23.72
N LEU A 44 1.65 7.83 23.55
CA LEU A 44 1.34 8.74 24.65
C LEU A 44 0.29 8.16 25.62
N ILE A 45 -0.69 7.43 25.10
CA ILE A 45 -1.69 6.73 25.93
C ILE A 45 -0.99 5.63 26.76
N SER A 46 -0.21 4.76 26.12
CA SER A 46 0.54 3.71 26.83
C SER A 46 1.51 4.29 27.86
N LEU A 47 2.15 5.42 27.56
CA LEU A 47 3.00 6.12 28.51
C LEU A 47 2.20 6.66 29.71
N SER A 48 1.02 7.24 29.47
CA SER A 48 0.13 7.70 30.54
C SER A 48 -0.28 6.55 31.44
N ASP A 49 -0.70 5.42 30.87
CA ASP A 49 -1.13 4.23 31.63
C ASP A 49 0.01 3.69 32.51
N MET A 50 1.24 3.66 31.99
CA MET A 50 2.46 3.27 32.73
C MET A 50 2.81 4.22 33.89
N THR A 51 2.42 5.50 33.81
CA THR A 51 2.66 6.46 34.91
C THR A 51 1.65 6.35 36.05
N THR A 52 0.49 5.74 35.79
CA THR A 52 -0.63 5.67 36.75
C THR A 52 -0.87 4.28 37.36
N GLY A 53 -0.31 3.21 36.78
CA GLY A 53 -0.49 1.82 37.22
C GLY A 53 0.79 1.16 37.75
N GLU A 54 0.65 -0.05 38.31
CA GLU A 54 1.81 -0.92 38.56
C GLU A 54 2.40 -1.40 37.24
N LEU A 55 3.69 -1.14 37.02
CA LEU A 55 4.40 -1.53 35.80
C LEU A 55 4.52 -3.06 35.68
N SER A 56 3.74 -3.65 34.78
CA SER A 56 3.96 -5.02 34.34
C SER A 56 5.09 -5.08 33.31
N ALA A 57 5.88 -6.15 33.33
CA ALA A 57 6.88 -6.43 32.30
C ALA A 57 6.26 -6.52 30.89
N LEU A 58 4.98 -6.89 30.80
CA LEU A 58 4.24 -6.97 29.54
C LEU A 58 3.96 -5.57 28.96
N ASP A 59 3.65 -4.58 29.79
CA ASP A 59 3.36 -3.20 29.33
C ASP A 59 4.62 -2.53 28.76
N ILE A 60 5.77 -2.75 29.41
CA ILE A 60 7.07 -2.27 28.93
C ILE A 60 7.42 -2.92 27.58
N LEU A 61 7.16 -4.24 27.45
CA LEU A 61 7.40 -4.96 26.20
C LEU A 61 6.52 -4.43 25.06
N VAL A 62 5.22 -4.22 25.31
CA VAL A 62 4.28 -3.67 24.33
C VAL A 62 4.69 -2.26 23.92
N PHE A 63 5.01 -1.39 24.88
CA PHE A 63 5.46 -0.02 24.62
C PHE A 63 6.73 0.02 23.76
N SER A 64 7.75 -0.76 24.14
CA SER A 64 9.00 -0.84 23.38
C SER A 64 8.78 -1.43 21.98
N GLY A 65 7.90 -2.42 21.84
CA GLY A 65 7.49 -3.00 20.56
C GLY A 65 6.81 -2.00 19.64
N GLN A 66 5.91 -1.16 20.16
CA GLN A 66 5.23 -0.11 19.39
C GLN A 66 6.23 0.94 18.86
N ILE A 67 7.17 1.40 19.69
CA ILE A 67 8.22 2.34 19.27
C ILE A 67 9.12 1.71 18.20
N GLY A 68 9.57 0.47 18.43
CA GLY A 68 10.41 -0.25 17.48
C GLY A 68 9.73 -0.43 16.12
N ALA A 69 8.47 -0.88 16.12
CA ALA A 69 7.68 -1.05 14.91
C ALA A 69 7.49 0.28 14.15
N LEU A 70 7.22 1.38 14.86
CA LEU A 70 7.06 2.71 14.26
C LEU A 70 8.36 3.19 13.58
N LEU A 71 9.50 3.02 14.24
CA LEU A 71 10.80 3.41 13.70
C LEU A 71 11.17 2.57 12.47
N ILE A 72 10.98 1.25 12.54
CA ILE A 72 11.24 0.35 11.41
C ILE A 72 10.34 0.71 10.22
N PHE A 73 9.04 0.90 10.46
CA PHE A 73 8.10 1.30 9.41
C PHE A 73 8.49 2.64 8.77
N THR A 74 8.75 3.66 9.58
CA THR A 74 9.10 5.00 9.11
C THR A 74 10.41 4.97 8.32
N GLY A 75 11.44 4.33 8.87
CA GLY A 75 12.74 4.20 8.23
C GLY A 75 12.65 3.45 6.90
N LEU A 76 11.95 2.30 6.87
CA LEU A 76 11.78 1.50 5.67
C LEU A 76 11.00 2.26 4.58
N THR A 77 9.92 2.96 4.96
CA THR A 77 9.10 3.71 4.01
C THR A 77 9.85 4.90 3.41
N LEU A 78 10.55 5.67 4.24
CA LEU A 78 11.38 6.78 3.77
C LEU A 78 12.55 6.29 2.91
N TYR A 79 13.16 5.17 3.26
CA TYR A 79 14.20 4.54 2.44
C TYR A 79 13.70 4.12 1.06
N LEU A 80 12.50 3.53 0.98
CA LEU A 80 11.86 3.14 -0.28
C LEU A 80 11.52 4.37 -1.15
N LEU A 81 11.01 5.43 -0.54
CA LEU A 81 10.72 6.70 -1.22
C LEU A 81 12.00 7.37 -1.73
N HIS A 82 13.07 7.34 -0.93
CA HIS A 82 14.37 7.88 -1.33
C HIS A 82 14.90 7.20 -2.60
N ARG A 83 14.74 5.87 -2.72
CA ARG A 83 15.11 5.08 -3.90
C ARG A 83 14.13 5.20 -5.08
N GLY A 84 13.13 6.09 -5.02
CA GLY A 84 12.14 6.27 -6.08
C GLY A 84 11.13 5.11 -6.21
N ARG A 85 11.10 4.19 -5.25
CA ARG A 85 10.18 3.03 -5.26
C ARG A 85 8.82 3.38 -4.65
N PHE A 86 8.17 4.41 -5.20
CA PHE A 86 6.97 5.01 -4.62
C PHE A 86 5.81 4.02 -4.47
N LEU A 87 5.59 3.13 -5.45
CA LEU A 87 4.50 2.14 -5.39
C LEU A 87 4.64 1.20 -4.19
N ILE A 88 5.86 0.74 -3.93
CA ILE A 88 6.12 -0.18 -2.82
C ILE A 88 5.92 0.53 -1.48
N ALA A 89 6.40 1.78 -1.37
CA ALA A 89 6.20 2.59 -0.17
C ALA A 89 4.71 2.89 0.10
N LEU A 90 3.94 3.19 -0.95
CA LEU A 90 2.50 3.41 -0.85
C LEU A 90 1.76 2.16 -0.38
N ASN A 91 2.09 0.99 -0.93
CA ASN A 91 1.48 -0.26 -0.49
C ASN A 91 1.82 -0.58 0.96
N LEU A 92 3.07 -0.33 1.38
CA LEU A 92 3.48 -0.52 2.78
C LEU A 92 2.69 0.38 3.73
N CYS A 93 2.47 1.66 3.36
CA CYS A 93 1.59 2.54 4.13
C CYS A 93 0.17 2.00 4.22
N PHE A 94 -0.35 1.48 3.12
CA PHE A 94 -1.70 0.96 3.07
C PHE A 94 -1.87 -0.31 3.91
N ILE A 95 -0.85 -1.18 3.95
CA ILE A 95 -0.80 -2.35 4.85
C ILE A 95 -0.97 -1.89 6.29
N ILE A 96 -0.11 -0.96 6.70
CA ILE A 96 -0.04 -0.51 8.09
C ILE A 96 -1.31 0.25 8.47
N LEU A 97 -1.84 1.09 7.59
CA LEU A 97 -3.10 1.78 7.80
C LEU A 97 -4.26 0.80 7.98
N ASN A 98 -4.39 -0.20 7.11
CA ASN A 98 -5.44 -1.22 7.25
C ASN A 98 -5.28 -2.04 8.53
N LEU A 99 -4.05 -2.36 8.92
CA LEU A 99 -3.79 -3.06 10.16
C LEU A 99 -4.20 -2.23 11.39
N ILE A 100 -3.85 -0.94 11.42
CA ILE A 100 -4.24 -0.03 12.49
C ILE A 100 -5.77 0.10 12.55
N LEU A 101 -6.42 0.35 11.42
CA LEU A 101 -7.87 0.46 11.34
C LEU A 101 -8.54 -0.83 11.81
N TYR A 102 -8.06 -1.99 11.38
CA TYR A 102 -8.56 -3.28 11.83
C TYR A 102 -8.42 -3.47 13.34
N SER A 103 -7.23 -3.21 13.89
CA SER A 103 -6.99 -3.35 15.33
C SER A 103 -7.85 -2.40 16.14
N LEU A 104 -8.13 -1.19 15.64
CA LEU A 104 -8.99 -0.23 16.31
C LEU A 104 -10.46 -0.65 16.24
N LEU A 105 -10.92 -1.11 15.08
CA LEU A 105 -12.30 -1.54 14.85
C LEU A 105 -12.67 -2.82 15.59
N ILE A 106 -11.76 -3.83 15.61
CA ILE A 106 -12.02 -5.06 16.36
C ILE A 106 -12.11 -4.80 17.86
N SER A 107 -11.38 -3.80 18.37
CA SER A 107 -11.43 -3.39 19.77
C SER A 107 -12.72 -2.66 20.14
N THR A 108 -13.43 -2.06 19.17
CA THR A 108 -14.62 -1.23 19.42
C THR A 108 -15.95 -1.90 19.07
N GLU A 109 -16.02 -2.69 17.99
CA GLU A 109 -17.29 -3.21 17.44
C GLU A 109 -17.34 -4.75 17.30
N GLY A 110 -16.23 -5.45 17.60
CA GLY A 110 -16.13 -6.89 17.42
C GLY A 110 -15.88 -7.32 15.97
N ALA A 111 -15.59 -8.61 15.78
CA ALA A 111 -15.02 -9.19 14.57
C ALA A 111 -15.98 -9.35 13.35
N GLY A 112 -17.10 -8.61 13.28
CA GLY A 112 -18.20 -8.87 12.33
C GLY A 112 -17.88 -8.66 10.83
N PRO A 113 -18.41 -7.64 10.14
CA PRO A 113 -18.26 -7.50 8.69
C PRO A 113 -16.89 -6.97 8.23
N PHE A 114 -16.03 -6.52 9.15
CA PHE A 114 -14.80 -5.79 8.82
C PHE A 114 -13.69 -6.65 8.21
N HIS A 115 -13.76 -7.96 8.37
CA HIS A 115 -12.86 -8.91 7.73
C HIS A 115 -12.97 -8.82 6.20
N LEU A 116 -14.16 -8.51 5.69
CA LEU A 116 -14.44 -8.30 4.27
C LEU A 116 -13.83 -6.99 3.76
N LEU A 117 -13.81 -5.91 4.55
CA LEU A 117 -13.17 -4.64 4.18
C LEU A 117 -11.65 -4.80 3.99
N MET A 118 -11.00 -5.55 4.89
CA MET A 118 -9.58 -5.88 4.74
C MET A 118 -9.32 -6.73 3.48
N LEU A 119 -10.21 -7.67 3.17
CA LEU A 119 -10.15 -8.50 1.98
C LEU A 119 -10.36 -7.72 0.68
N VAL A 120 -11.28 -6.75 0.67
CA VAL A 120 -11.48 -5.82 -0.45
C VAL A 120 -10.22 -4.98 -0.67
N SER A 121 -9.50 -4.62 0.40
CA SER A 121 -8.21 -3.92 0.32
C SER A 121 -7.14 -4.79 -0.36
N VAL A 122 -7.04 -6.08 0.01
CA VAL A 122 -6.13 -7.07 -0.60
C VAL A 122 -6.45 -7.26 -2.09
N PHE A 123 -7.74 -7.40 -2.42
CA PHE A 123 -8.23 -7.58 -3.79
C PHE A 123 -7.93 -6.35 -4.66
N SER A 124 -8.21 -5.15 -4.15
CA SER A 124 -7.97 -3.90 -4.87
C SER A 124 -6.48 -3.72 -5.21
N ILE A 125 -5.57 -4.10 -4.29
CA ILE A 125 -4.13 -4.08 -4.51
C ILE A 125 -3.69 -5.15 -5.52
N ALA A 126 -4.28 -6.35 -5.45
CA ALA A 126 -4.03 -7.43 -6.40
C ALA A 126 -4.40 -7.04 -7.83
N ALA A 127 -5.56 -6.41 -8.00
CA ALA A 127 -6.10 -6.02 -9.29
C ALA A 127 -5.35 -4.84 -9.93
N LEU A 128 -4.89 -3.86 -9.13
CA LEU A 128 -4.35 -2.61 -9.66
C LEU A 128 -2.83 -2.58 -9.85
N GLN A 129 -2.07 -3.36 -9.07
CA GLN A 129 -0.61 -3.22 -9.07
C GLN A 129 0.16 -4.51 -9.38
N SER A 130 0.01 -5.55 -8.56
CA SER A 130 0.77 -6.81 -8.75
C SER A 130 0.30 -7.92 -7.81
N ILE A 131 0.14 -9.12 -8.36
CA ILE A 131 -0.12 -10.36 -7.61
C ILE A 131 0.97 -10.60 -6.54
N ARG A 132 2.24 -10.31 -6.86
CA ARG A 132 3.35 -10.51 -5.91
C ARG A 132 3.24 -9.61 -4.67
N ILE A 133 2.79 -8.37 -4.87
CA ILE A 133 2.61 -7.39 -3.78
C ILE A 133 1.39 -7.77 -2.93
N SER A 134 0.31 -8.20 -3.58
CA SER A 134 -0.88 -8.73 -2.89
C SER A 134 -0.57 -9.97 -2.05
N ALA A 135 0.29 -10.87 -2.51
CA ALA A 135 0.72 -12.02 -1.71
C ALA A 135 1.48 -11.62 -0.44
N ILE A 136 2.40 -10.65 -0.55
CA ILE A 136 3.10 -10.08 0.62
C ILE A 136 2.09 -9.42 1.57
N TYR A 137 1.13 -8.69 1.02
CA TYR A 137 0.05 -8.02 1.77
C TYR A 137 -0.77 -9.02 2.58
N LEU A 138 -1.18 -10.13 1.95
CA LEU A 138 -1.91 -11.22 2.61
C LEU A 138 -1.09 -11.82 3.75
N VAL A 139 0.18 -12.15 3.52
CA VAL A 139 1.04 -12.77 4.55
C VAL A 139 1.19 -11.85 5.77
N VAL A 140 1.41 -10.55 5.56
CA VAL A 140 1.56 -9.59 6.66
C VAL A 140 0.27 -9.46 7.46
N ILE A 141 -0.88 -9.39 6.79
CA ILE A 141 -2.19 -9.36 7.47
C ILE A 141 -2.43 -10.63 8.26
N MET A 142 -2.19 -11.80 7.66
CA MET A 142 -2.40 -13.08 8.31
C MET A 142 -1.51 -13.21 9.55
N ALA A 143 -0.24 -12.79 9.46
CA ALA A 143 0.66 -12.78 10.61
C ALA A 143 0.17 -11.85 11.72
N ALA A 144 -0.35 -10.67 11.37
CA ALA A 144 -0.82 -9.70 12.35
C ALA A 144 -2.15 -10.11 13.01
N VAL A 145 -3.08 -10.70 12.25
CA VAL A 145 -4.32 -11.25 12.79
C VAL A 145 -4.03 -12.47 13.66
N SER A 146 -3.13 -13.36 13.25
CA SER A 146 -2.66 -14.48 14.08
C SER A 146 -2.04 -13.99 15.37
N TYR A 147 -1.21 -12.93 15.35
CA TYR A 147 -0.66 -12.33 16.56
C TYR A 147 -1.76 -11.82 17.50
N PHE A 148 -2.76 -11.11 16.98
CA PHE A 148 -3.89 -10.61 17.77
C PHE A 148 -4.63 -11.74 18.49
N TYR A 149 -5.01 -12.80 17.76
CA TYR A 149 -5.76 -13.92 18.37
C TYR A 149 -4.90 -14.78 19.30
N VAL A 150 -3.60 -14.94 19.04
CA VAL A 150 -2.73 -15.74 19.93
C VAL A 150 -2.40 -15.01 21.24
N PHE A 151 -2.16 -13.70 21.18
CA PHE A 151 -1.63 -12.96 22.33
C PHE A 151 -2.65 -12.06 23.04
N ILE A 152 -3.68 -11.58 22.34
CA ILE A 152 -4.66 -10.63 22.91
C ILE A 152 -5.99 -11.34 23.22
N GLN A 153 -6.46 -12.23 22.35
CA GLN A 153 -7.71 -13.00 22.55
C GLN A 153 -7.53 -14.51 22.34
N PRO A 154 -6.78 -15.19 23.22
CA PRO A 154 -6.41 -16.61 23.05
C PRO A 154 -7.60 -17.58 23.08
N ASN A 155 -8.77 -17.14 23.55
CA ASN A 155 -9.96 -17.99 23.67
C ASN A 155 -10.79 -18.07 22.37
N ASP A 156 -10.44 -17.30 21.33
CA ASP A 156 -11.21 -17.20 20.08
C ASP A 156 -10.40 -17.66 18.85
N VAL A 157 -9.68 -18.77 19.00
CA VAL A 157 -8.84 -19.37 17.95
C VAL A 157 -9.68 -19.80 16.74
N GLU A 158 -10.95 -20.14 16.94
CA GLU A 158 -11.87 -20.53 15.86
C GLU A 158 -12.12 -19.36 14.89
N SER A 159 -12.28 -18.14 15.42
CA SER A 159 -12.41 -16.93 14.60
C SER A 159 -11.13 -16.63 13.80
N ALA A 160 -9.95 -16.91 14.38
CA ALA A 160 -8.68 -16.80 13.67
C ALA A 160 -8.59 -17.79 12.48
N ILE A 161 -8.98 -19.04 12.70
CA ILE A 161 -8.98 -20.09 11.66
C ILE A 161 -9.98 -19.73 10.56
N SER A 162 -11.20 -19.30 10.92
CA SER A 162 -12.22 -18.87 9.98
C SER A 162 -11.74 -17.68 9.14
N PHE A 163 -11.10 -16.69 9.76
CA PHE A 163 -10.50 -15.56 9.05
C PHE A 163 -9.42 -16.00 8.05
N ILE A 164 -8.53 -16.90 8.47
CA ILE A 164 -7.46 -17.44 7.62
C ILE A 164 -8.05 -18.18 6.42
N GLN A 165 -9.06 -19.03 6.66
CA GLN A 165 -9.73 -19.79 5.61
C GLN A 165 -10.44 -18.87 4.62
N VAL A 166 -11.26 -17.93 5.09
CA VAL A 166 -11.99 -16.97 4.25
C VAL A 166 -11.02 -16.10 3.44
N SER A 167 -9.92 -15.65 4.07
CA SER A 167 -8.88 -14.87 3.40
C SER A 167 -8.22 -15.65 2.26
N LEU A 168 -7.87 -16.92 2.48
CA LEU A 168 -7.29 -17.77 1.43
C LEU A 168 -8.31 -18.07 0.31
N LEU A 169 -9.55 -18.38 0.66
CA LEU A 169 -10.61 -18.77 -0.27
C LEU A 169 -11.00 -17.64 -1.20
N LEU A 170 -10.99 -16.40 -0.72
CA LEU A 170 -11.26 -15.21 -1.52
C LEU A 170 -10.03 -14.70 -2.29
N THR A 171 -8.81 -14.99 -1.83
CA THR A 171 -7.58 -14.57 -2.53
C THR A 171 -7.38 -15.30 -3.86
N ALA A 172 -7.72 -16.59 -3.95
CA ALA A 172 -7.51 -17.36 -5.17
C ALA A 172 -8.37 -16.84 -6.37
N PRO A 173 -9.70 -16.64 -6.25
CA PRO A 173 -10.52 -16.00 -7.28
C PRO A 173 -10.04 -14.57 -7.57
N SER A 174 -9.65 -13.84 -6.53
CA SER A 174 -9.13 -12.48 -6.63
C SER A 174 -7.91 -12.37 -7.55
N TRP A 175 -6.95 -13.27 -7.41
CA TRP A 175 -5.78 -13.33 -8.29
C TRP A 175 -6.13 -13.76 -9.72
N PHE A 176 -7.11 -14.66 -9.87
CA PHE A 176 -7.60 -15.05 -11.19
C PHE A 176 -8.20 -13.85 -11.93
N PHE A 177 -9.13 -13.12 -11.30
CA PHE A 177 -9.74 -11.91 -11.88
C PHE A 177 -8.71 -10.81 -12.14
N ALA A 178 -7.76 -10.60 -11.23
CA ALA A 178 -6.69 -9.62 -11.42
C ALA A 178 -5.81 -9.95 -12.64
N ASN A 179 -5.49 -11.23 -12.84
CA ASN A 179 -4.70 -11.68 -13.98
C ASN A 179 -5.46 -11.50 -15.29
N ASP A 180 -6.77 -11.77 -15.29
CA ASP A 180 -7.61 -11.59 -16.47
C ASP A 180 -7.80 -10.11 -16.84
N LEU A 181 -8.07 -9.25 -15.85
CA LEU A 181 -8.12 -7.79 -16.01
C LEU A 181 -6.82 -7.23 -16.58
N ARG A 182 -5.66 -7.71 -16.07
CA ARG A 182 -4.35 -7.28 -16.57
C ARG A 182 -4.15 -7.66 -18.03
N ARG A 183 -4.49 -8.90 -18.40
CA ARG A 183 -4.46 -9.35 -19.80
C ARG A 183 -5.39 -8.54 -20.70
N SER A 184 -6.60 -8.23 -20.22
CA SER A 184 -7.56 -7.40 -20.94
C SER A 184 -7.01 -5.98 -21.17
N ARG A 185 -6.40 -5.37 -20.15
CA ARG A 185 -5.77 -4.06 -20.26
C ARG A 185 -4.61 -4.04 -21.25
N ASP A 186 -3.75 -5.06 -21.21
CA ASP A 186 -2.60 -5.18 -22.11
C ASP A 186 -3.08 -5.29 -23.57
N ARG A 187 -4.10 -6.10 -23.83
CA ARG A 187 -4.75 -6.20 -25.16
C ARG A 187 -5.38 -4.88 -25.59
N ALA A 188 -6.04 -4.15 -24.68
CA ALA A 188 -6.64 -2.86 -25.00
C ALA A 188 -5.57 -1.81 -25.36
N GLN A 189 -4.41 -1.81 -24.68
CA GLN A 189 -3.28 -0.95 -25.05
C GLN A 189 -2.70 -1.32 -26.42
N GLU A 190 -2.55 -2.61 -26.72
CA GLU A 190 -2.09 -3.07 -28.03
C GLU A 190 -3.05 -2.66 -29.15
N LEU A 191 -4.36 -2.78 -28.90
CA LEU A 191 -5.39 -2.35 -29.84
C LEU A 191 -5.34 -0.83 -30.08
N ALA A 192 -5.16 -0.05 -29.01
CA ALA A 192 -5.04 1.40 -29.09
C ALA A 192 -3.82 1.82 -29.92
N GLN A 193 -2.66 1.18 -29.72
CA GLN A 193 -1.45 1.43 -30.51
C GLN A 193 -1.65 1.07 -31.99
N THR A 194 -2.38 -0.01 -32.26
CA THR A 194 -2.71 -0.45 -33.62
C THR A 194 -3.66 0.53 -34.32
N LEU A 195 -4.66 1.05 -33.59
CA LEU A 195 -5.56 2.08 -34.09
C LEU A 195 -4.81 3.39 -34.39
N GLU A 196 -3.93 3.83 -33.49
CA GLU A 196 -3.11 5.03 -33.67
C GLU A 196 -2.21 4.93 -34.91
N THR A 197 -1.56 3.79 -35.12
CA THR A 197 -0.75 3.55 -36.32
C THR A 197 -1.60 3.50 -37.59
N THR A 198 -2.80 2.95 -37.54
CA THR A 198 -3.72 2.91 -38.68
C THR A 198 -4.20 4.31 -39.05
N VAL A 199 -4.60 5.13 -38.07
CA VAL A 199 -5.00 6.53 -38.27
C VAL A 199 -3.85 7.33 -38.88
N ASN A 200 -2.64 7.23 -38.31
CA ASN A 200 -1.46 7.90 -38.85
C ASN A 200 -1.15 7.51 -40.31
N ASN A 201 -1.41 6.26 -40.68
CA ASN A 201 -1.22 5.80 -42.07
C ASN A 201 -2.31 6.33 -43.00
N LEU A 202 -3.55 6.48 -42.54
CA LEU A 202 -4.65 7.09 -43.30
C LEU A 202 -4.40 8.57 -43.53
N ASP A 203 -3.96 9.32 -42.52
CA ASP A 203 -3.62 10.74 -42.64
C ASP A 203 -2.48 10.96 -43.65
N LYS A 204 -1.45 10.11 -43.62
CA LYS A 204 -0.37 10.16 -44.62
C LYS A 204 -0.88 9.94 -46.03
N ARG A 205 -1.81 8.99 -46.22
CA ARG A 205 -2.41 8.73 -47.54
C ARG A 205 -3.31 9.87 -48.00
N ALA A 206 -4.08 10.47 -47.10
CA ALA A 206 -4.89 11.64 -47.39
C ALA A 206 -4.02 12.81 -47.87
N ASN A 207 -2.93 13.11 -47.15
CA ASN A 207 -1.97 14.15 -47.52
C ASN A 207 -1.30 13.87 -48.89
N GLN A 208 -0.95 12.60 -49.17
CA GLN A 208 -0.42 12.21 -50.48
C GLN A 208 -1.42 12.44 -51.62
N LEU A 209 -2.70 12.14 -51.40
CA LEU A 209 -3.75 12.36 -52.40
C LEU A 209 -4.00 13.85 -52.65
N GLU A 210 -4.00 14.67 -51.60
CA GLU A 210 -4.12 16.13 -51.71
C GLU A 210 -2.96 16.73 -52.52
N GLN A 211 -1.74 16.28 -52.24
CA GLN A 211 -0.55 16.71 -52.97
C GLN A 211 -0.57 16.30 -54.46
N ILE A 212 -1.07 15.10 -54.78
CA ILE A 212 -1.27 14.66 -56.18
C ILE A 212 -2.34 15.50 -56.86
N ALA A 213 -3.44 15.83 -56.17
CA ALA A 213 -4.51 16.65 -56.70
C ALA A 213 -4.06 18.10 -56.97
N GLU A 214 -3.14 18.65 -56.17
CA GLU A 214 -2.53 19.96 -56.41
C GLU A 214 -1.58 19.97 -57.61
N VAL A 215 -0.80 18.91 -57.82
CA VAL A 215 0.13 18.81 -58.98
C VAL A 215 -0.60 18.59 -60.30
N GLY A 216 -1.79 17.97 -60.27
CA GLY A 216 -2.62 17.75 -61.45
C GLY A 216 -3.43 18.97 -61.91
N ARG A 217 -3.31 20.11 -61.22
CA ARG A 217 -4.05 21.35 -61.46
C ARG A 217 -3.18 22.39 -62.15
#